data_AF-A0A257TQ36-F1
#
_entry.id   AF-A0A257TQ36-F1
#
_cell.length_a   1.000
_cell.length_b   1.000
_cell.length_c   1.000
_cell.angle_alpha   90.00
_cell.angle_beta   90.00
_cell.angle_gamma   90.00
#
_symmetry.space_group_name_H-M   'P 1'
#
loop_
_entity.id
_entity.type
_entity.pdbx_description
1 polymer ?
#
loop_
_entity_poly.entity_id
_entity_poly.type
_entity_poly.pdbx_seq_one_letter_code
_entity_poly.pdbx_strand_id
1 'polypeptide(L)'
;MPVSSSATALLPWRLQTPRRRLALACAALVVCAGCVQRRITIRSNPPGALVYVDKYEIGKTPCSVEYIYYGTREIKLVKDGFETLTVLQWIPPPLYEIPPLDFVSENIVPYELRDERTFEYQLVPTRVVPTNQLLGRAENLRQATRLENLAAGPPPPPPPIRNEQLPAGPPLADPVYGAPRHGRGIFAAPQGLQPPGAFGSPNLYQPPQTLPPATYAPPQWLPSPGPLPPRGPQ
;
A
#
# COMPACT_ATOMS: atom_id res chain seq x y z
N MET A 1 61.53 -69.61 40.62
CA MET A 1 60.81 -70.31 39.54
C MET A 1 59.36 -70.47 40.00
N PRO A 2 58.34 -70.30 39.15
CA PRO A 2 57.65 -69.05 38.76
C PRO A 2 56.18 -69.07 39.30
N VAL A 3 55.24 -68.15 39.12
CA VAL A 3 54.78 -67.36 37.96
C VAL A 3 53.92 -66.20 38.49
N SER A 4 54.16 -65.00 37.95
CA SER A 4 53.34 -63.79 38.03
C SER A 4 51.91 -64.02 37.52
N SER A 5 50.89 -63.43 38.17
CA SER A 5 49.60 -63.20 37.53
C SER A 5 49.08 -61.80 37.80
N SER A 6 49.52 -60.87 36.95
CA SER A 6 48.94 -59.55 36.77
C SER A 6 47.60 -59.69 36.04
N ALA A 7 46.48 -59.66 36.77
CA ALA A 7 45.16 -59.58 36.17
C ALA A 7 44.83 -58.13 35.82
N THR A 8 45.18 -57.77 34.59
CA THR A 8 44.83 -56.53 33.90
C THR A 8 43.33 -56.27 33.93
N ALA A 9 42.97 -55.06 34.36
CA ALA A 9 41.63 -54.52 34.37
C ALA A 9 40.94 -54.63 33.00
N LEU A 10 39.76 -55.25 32.98
CA LEU A 10 38.75 -54.99 31.96
C LEU A 10 37.65 -54.18 32.64
N LEU A 11 37.81 -52.86 32.62
CA LEU A 11 36.70 -51.94 32.84
C LEU A 11 35.59 -52.36 31.86
N PRO A 12 34.43 -52.85 32.34
CA PRO A 12 33.34 -53.17 31.44
C PRO A 12 32.98 -51.85 30.77
N TRP A 13 33.01 -51.85 29.45
CA TRP A 13 32.48 -50.80 28.59
C TRP A 13 31.03 -50.56 29.00
N ARG A 14 30.83 -49.70 30.00
CA ARG A 14 29.51 -49.44 30.59
C ARG A 14 28.66 -48.99 29.42
N LEU A 15 27.68 -49.83 29.05
CA LEU A 15 26.66 -49.49 28.08
C LEU A 15 26.15 -48.10 28.45
N GLN A 16 26.52 -47.11 27.64
CA GLN A 16 25.94 -45.78 27.76
C GLN A 16 24.45 -45.99 27.56
N THR A 17 23.70 -45.84 28.64
CA THR A 17 22.25 -46.04 28.63
C THR A 17 21.67 -45.19 27.49
N PRO A 18 20.67 -45.68 26.73
CA PRO A 18 20.08 -44.93 25.62
C PRO A 18 19.59 -43.54 26.08
N ARG A 19 19.21 -43.43 27.36
CA ARG A 19 18.90 -42.18 28.05
C ARG A 19 20.07 -41.17 28.10
N ARG A 20 21.31 -41.62 28.32
CA ARG A 20 22.50 -40.76 28.29
C ARG A 20 22.83 -40.27 26.88
N ARG A 21 22.67 -41.13 25.86
CA ARG A 21 22.87 -40.75 24.46
C ARG A 21 21.81 -39.77 23.97
N LEU A 22 20.55 -40.00 24.34
CA LEU A 22 19.44 -39.07 24.05
C LEU A 22 19.66 -37.72 24.76
N ALA A 23 20.04 -37.73 26.04
CA ALA A 23 20.32 -36.50 26.77
C ALA A 23 21.49 -35.70 26.16
N LEU A 24 22.55 -36.37 25.72
CA LEU A 24 23.68 -35.71 25.04
C LEU A 24 23.29 -35.17 23.65
N ALA A 25 22.45 -35.89 22.89
CA ALA A 25 21.95 -35.43 21.61
C ALA A 25 21.02 -34.21 21.75
N CYS A 26 20.11 -34.23 22.74
CA CYS A 26 19.27 -33.07 23.06
C CYS A 26 20.11 -31.89 23.55
N ALA A 27 21.11 -32.12 24.39
CA ALA A 27 22.02 -31.07 24.85
C ALA A 27 22.84 -30.47 23.69
N ALA A 28 23.29 -31.30 22.74
CA ALA A 28 23.97 -30.83 21.52
C ALA A 28 23.04 -30.00 20.62
N LEU A 29 21.77 -30.40 20.47
CA LEU A 29 20.77 -29.62 19.73
C LEU A 29 20.50 -28.26 20.37
N VAL A 30 20.47 -28.17 21.70
CA VAL A 30 20.26 -26.90 22.42
C VAL A 30 21.47 -25.96 22.26
N VAL A 31 22.69 -26.48 22.21
CA VAL A 31 23.91 -25.68 21.99
C VAL A 31 24.02 -25.18 20.54
N CYS A 32 23.39 -25.87 19.58
CA CYS A 32 23.39 -25.48 18.17
C CYS A 32 22.19 -24.63 17.74
N ALA A 33 21.35 -24.14 18.67
CA ALA A 33 20.23 -23.28 18.31
C ALA A 33 20.75 -21.98 17.66
N GLY A 34 20.55 -21.84 16.35
CA GLY A 34 20.94 -20.66 15.59
C GLY A 34 20.12 -19.44 16.04
N CYS A 35 20.77 -18.28 16.15
CA CYS A 35 20.09 -17.01 16.39
C CYS A 35 20.13 -16.19 15.10
N VAL A 36 18.95 -15.74 14.63
CA VAL A 36 18.83 -14.85 13.48
C VAL A 36 18.60 -13.43 13.98
N GLN A 37 19.52 -12.51 13.68
CA GLN A 37 19.37 -11.09 13.98
C GLN A 37 19.06 -10.33 12.68
N ARG A 38 17.99 -9.54 12.70
CA ARG A 38 17.52 -8.77 11.54
C ARG A 38 17.44 -7.30 11.93
N ARG A 39 18.12 -6.43 11.19
CA ARG A 39 18.23 -4.99 11.48
C ARG A 39 18.08 -4.16 10.21
N ILE A 40 17.22 -3.16 10.23
CA ILE A 40 17.20 -2.11 9.20
C ILE A 40 17.75 -0.80 9.76
N THR A 41 18.55 -0.10 8.97
CA THR A 41 19.06 1.24 9.27
C THR A 41 18.41 2.23 8.32
N ILE A 42 17.69 3.19 8.88
CA ILE A 42 16.94 4.20 8.14
C ILE A 42 17.73 5.51 8.18
N ARG A 43 18.05 6.02 7.00
CA ARG A 43 18.75 7.30 6.81
C ARG A 43 17.86 8.24 6.02
N SER A 44 17.92 9.53 6.35
CA SER A 44 17.26 10.57 5.57
C SER A 44 18.24 11.66 5.18
N ASN A 45 17.97 12.30 4.07
CA ASN A 45 18.64 13.52 3.66
C ASN A 45 17.58 14.64 3.50
N PRO A 46 17.65 15.71 4.32
CA PRO A 46 18.60 15.93 5.41
C PRO A 46 18.41 15.00 6.63
N PRO A 47 19.45 14.80 7.47
CA PRO A 47 19.38 13.96 8.66
C PRO A 47 18.54 14.59 9.78
N GLY A 48 18.20 13.81 10.81
CA GLY A 48 17.41 14.27 11.96
C GLY A 48 15.90 14.34 11.72
N ALA A 49 15.38 13.54 10.79
CA ALA A 49 13.95 13.34 10.58
C ALA A 49 13.42 12.32 11.58
N LEU A 50 12.23 12.54 12.13
CA LEU A 50 11.54 11.60 13.01
C LEU A 50 10.97 10.44 12.18
N VAL A 51 11.30 9.22 12.57
CA VAL A 51 10.96 7.99 11.83
C VAL A 51 9.90 7.21 12.59
N TYR A 52 8.88 6.80 11.83
CA TYR A 52 7.88 5.84 12.24
C TYR A 52 7.99 4.59 11.37
N VAL A 53 7.98 3.41 12.00
CA VAL A 53 7.93 2.11 11.32
C VAL A 53 6.67 1.41 11.78
N ASP A 54 5.81 1.03 10.83
CA ASP A 54 4.50 0.41 11.10
C ASP A 54 3.67 1.20 12.14
N LYS A 55 3.73 2.54 12.04
CA LYS A 55 3.05 3.51 12.92
C LYS A 55 3.64 3.67 14.32
N TYR A 56 4.73 2.96 14.65
CA TYR A 56 5.46 3.13 15.90
C TYR A 56 6.62 4.11 15.73
N GLU A 57 6.76 5.04 16.67
CA GLU A 57 7.89 5.98 16.69
C GLU A 57 9.18 5.27 17.11
N ILE A 58 10.20 5.35 16.26
CA ILE A 58 11.50 4.72 16.52
C ILE A 58 12.50 5.75 17.06
N GLY A 59 12.58 6.92 16.42
CA GLY A 59 13.54 7.96 16.76
C GLY A 59 13.92 8.82 15.56
N LYS A 60 15.01 9.58 15.68
CA LYS A 60 15.49 10.48 14.62
C LYS A 60 16.55 9.80 13.75
N THR A 61 16.55 10.08 12.45
CA THR A 61 17.57 9.57 11.52
C THR A 61 18.96 10.14 11.79
N PRO A 62 20.03 9.36 11.59
CA PRO A 62 20.03 7.92 11.27
C PRO A 62 19.63 7.07 12.48
N CYS A 63 18.70 6.12 12.29
CA CYS A 63 18.25 5.21 13.34
C CYS A 63 18.21 3.76 12.84
N SER A 64 18.45 2.80 13.73
CA SER A 64 18.39 1.38 13.41
C SER A 64 17.29 0.70 14.23
N VAL A 65 16.51 -0.15 13.59
CA VAL A 65 15.41 -0.89 14.22
C VAL A 65 15.49 -2.37 13.84
N GLU A 66 15.24 -3.23 14.82
CA GLU A 66 15.17 -4.68 14.62
C GLU A 66 13.76 -5.07 14.17
N TYR A 67 13.66 -6.08 13.30
CA TYR A 67 12.37 -6.54 12.78
C TYR A 67 12.30 -8.07 12.78
N ILE A 68 11.09 -8.61 12.85
CA ILE A 68 10.87 -10.06 12.95
C ILE A 68 10.54 -10.67 11.59
N TYR A 69 9.66 -10.02 10.81
CA TYR A 69 9.13 -10.57 9.56
C TYR A 69 9.58 -9.79 8.33
N TYR A 70 9.84 -10.51 7.24
CA TYR A 70 10.00 -9.93 5.90
C TYR A 70 8.66 -9.52 5.31
N GLY A 71 8.72 -8.65 4.31
CA GLY A 71 7.56 -8.15 3.60
C GLY A 71 7.58 -6.64 3.43
N THR A 72 6.42 -6.08 3.14
CA THR A 72 6.22 -4.64 3.04
C THR A 72 6.04 -4.04 4.41
N ARG A 73 6.79 -2.98 4.74
CA ARG A 73 6.59 -2.18 5.96
C ARG A 73 6.34 -0.72 5.63
N GLU A 74 5.51 -0.08 6.44
CA GLU A 74 5.22 1.35 6.29
C GLU A 74 6.31 2.14 7.01
N ILE A 75 7.11 2.90 6.25
CA ILE A 75 8.12 3.81 6.79
C ILE A 75 7.64 5.23 6.55
N LYS A 76 7.43 5.98 7.63
CA LYS A 76 7.01 7.37 7.59
C LYS A 76 8.09 8.24 8.21
N LEU A 77 8.53 9.25 7.47
CA LEU A 77 9.51 10.23 7.91
C LEU A 77 8.86 11.61 8.02
N VAL A 78 9.06 12.25 9.17
CA VAL A 78 8.54 13.60 9.47
C VAL A 78 9.71 14.51 9.85
N LYS A 79 9.80 15.67 9.22
CA LYS A 79 10.81 16.67 9.55
C LYS A 79 10.24 18.08 9.32
N ASP A 80 10.56 19.00 10.22
CA ASP A 80 10.10 20.38 10.13
C ASP A 80 10.63 21.07 8.87
N GLY A 81 9.74 21.73 8.13
CA GLY A 81 10.07 22.37 6.86
C GLY A 81 10.19 21.41 5.68
N PHE A 82 9.87 20.13 5.87
CA PHE A 82 9.84 19.10 4.82
C PHE A 82 8.47 18.43 4.75
N GLU A 83 8.11 17.97 3.56
CA GLU A 83 6.92 17.17 3.35
C GLU A 83 7.05 15.82 4.07
N THR A 84 5.96 15.36 4.68
CA THR A 84 5.92 14.04 5.30
C THR A 84 6.00 12.97 4.21
N LEU A 85 7.03 12.12 4.30
CA LEU A 85 7.25 11.05 3.34
C LEU A 85 6.74 9.74 3.95
N THR A 86 5.73 9.13 3.35
CA THR A 86 5.25 7.78 3.70
C THR A 86 5.54 6.83 2.55
N VAL A 87 6.36 5.80 2.80
CA VAL A 87 6.77 4.80 1.80
C VAL A 87 6.44 3.40 2.29
N LEU A 88 5.88 2.60 1.40
CA LEU A 88 5.73 1.16 1.60
C LEU A 88 7.01 0.45 1.15
N GLN A 89 7.92 0.21 2.09
CA GLN A 89 9.22 -0.39 1.80
C GLN A 89 9.09 -1.92 1.75
N TRP A 90 9.34 -2.50 0.57
CA TRP A 90 9.46 -3.95 0.42
C TRP A 90 10.81 -4.44 0.92
N ILE A 91 10.80 -5.43 1.82
CA ILE A 91 11.97 -6.10 2.37
C ILE A 91 11.87 -7.58 1.99
N PRO A 92 12.52 -8.04 0.90
CA PRO A 92 12.40 -9.42 0.44
C PRO A 92 13.07 -10.40 1.41
N PRO A 93 12.46 -11.58 1.67
CA PRO A 93 13.12 -12.63 2.44
C PRO A 93 14.32 -13.18 1.65
N PRO A 94 15.46 -13.43 2.33
CA PRO A 94 16.57 -14.14 1.72
C PRO A 94 16.18 -15.59 1.45
N LEU A 95 16.86 -16.24 0.50
CA LEU A 95 16.53 -17.62 0.09
C LEU A 95 16.58 -18.61 1.26
N TYR A 96 17.49 -18.40 2.21
CA TYR A 96 17.65 -19.25 3.39
C TYR A 96 16.51 -19.16 4.41
N GLU A 97 15.53 -18.31 4.16
CA GLU A 97 14.37 -18.05 5.04
C GLU A 97 13.05 -18.45 4.37
N ILE A 98 13.15 -19.09 3.20
CA ILE A 98 12.01 -19.65 2.48
C ILE A 98 11.88 -21.13 2.87
N PRO A 99 10.71 -21.59 3.33
CA PRO A 99 10.49 -23.01 3.61
C PRO A 99 10.78 -23.88 2.38
N PRO A 100 11.48 -25.03 2.52
CA PRO A 100 11.93 -25.67 3.77
C PRO A 100 13.35 -25.26 4.23
N LEU A 101 14.06 -24.43 3.46
CA LEU A 101 15.46 -24.07 3.74
C LEU A 101 15.60 -23.31 5.07
N ASP A 102 14.56 -22.54 5.43
CA ASP A 102 14.38 -21.85 6.71
C ASP A 102 14.61 -22.74 7.94
N PHE A 103 14.13 -23.99 7.89
CA PHE A 103 14.32 -24.91 9.01
C PHE A 103 15.81 -25.24 9.24
N VAL A 104 16.58 -25.35 8.15
CA VAL A 104 18.02 -25.67 8.23
C VAL A 104 18.80 -24.46 8.74
N SER A 105 18.50 -23.26 8.23
CA SER A 105 19.19 -22.05 8.63
C SER A 105 18.94 -21.69 10.10
N GLU A 106 17.71 -21.87 10.60
CA GLU A 106 17.38 -21.57 12.00
C GLU A 106 17.82 -22.68 12.99
N ASN A 107 17.76 -23.96 12.61
CA ASN A 107 17.94 -25.07 13.57
C ASN A 107 19.28 -25.81 13.44
N ILE A 108 19.97 -25.71 12.29
CA ILE A 108 21.16 -26.54 12.00
C ILE A 108 22.43 -25.69 11.92
N VAL A 109 22.32 -24.40 11.61
CA VAL A 109 23.48 -23.50 11.52
C VAL A 109 23.86 -22.99 12.91
N PRO A 110 25.05 -23.37 13.46
CA PRO A 110 25.48 -22.96 14.79
C PRO A 110 26.07 -21.54 14.85
N TYR A 111 25.86 -20.74 13.79
CA TYR A 111 26.38 -19.37 13.66
C TYR A 111 25.24 -18.35 13.65
N GLU A 112 25.55 -17.13 14.07
CA GLU A 112 24.59 -16.02 14.10
C GLU A 112 24.35 -15.47 12.69
N LEU A 113 23.15 -15.70 12.15
CA LEU A 113 22.75 -15.17 10.86
C LEU A 113 22.33 -13.70 11.04
N ARG A 114 23.12 -12.77 10.48
CA ARG A 114 22.83 -11.33 10.53
C ARG A 114 22.33 -10.83 9.18
N ASP A 115 21.11 -10.32 9.15
CA ASP A 115 20.56 -9.56 8.01
C ASP A 115 20.53 -8.06 8.39
N GLU A 116 21.49 -7.31 7.86
CA GLU A 116 21.56 -5.85 8.05
C GLU A 116 21.31 -5.13 6.73
N ARG A 117 20.29 -4.27 6.71
CA ARG A 117 19.90 -3.51 5.50
C ARG A 117 19.88 -2.02 5.79
N THR A 118 20.26 -1.22 4.80
CA THR A 118 20.21 0.25 4.91
C THR A 118 19.28 0.82 3.85
N PHE A 119 18.36 1.68 4.27
CA PHE A 119 17.44 2.40 3.40
C PHE A 119 17.66 3.90 3.53
N GLU A 120 17.80 4.58 2.39
CA GLU A 120 18.04 6.02 2.33
C GLU A 120 16.85 6.72 1.67
N TYR A 121 16.36 7.78 2.32
CA TYR A 121 15.21 8.55 1.88
C TYR A 121 15.58 10.02 1.65
N GLN A 122 15.07 10.58 0.55
CA GLN A 122 15.23 12.00 0.23
C GLN A 122 13.96 12.75 0.63
N LEU A 123 14.10 13.76 1.49
CA LEU A 123 12.97 14.59 1.91
C LEU A 123 12.84 15.81 1.01
N VAL A 124 11.61 16.11 0.63
CA VAL A 124 11.27 17.28 -0.19
C VAL A 124 10.92 18.45 0.73
N PRO A 125 11.52 19.64 0.56
CA PRO A 125 11.14 20.82 1.35
C PRO A 125 9.67 21.18 1.16
N THR A 126 8.97 21.53 2.25
CA THR A 126 7.57 21.96 2.18
C THR A 126 7.49 23.28 1.43
N ARG A 127 6.75 23.28 0.31
CA ARG A 127 6.48 24.52 -0.41
C ARG A 127 5.42 25.34 0.31
N VAL A 128 5.83 26.41 0.98
CA VAL A 128 4.90 27.44 1.47
C VAL A 128 4.39 28.21 0.24
N VAL A 129 3.13 28.02 -0.14
CA VAL A 129 2.54 28.82 -1.22
C VAL A 129 2.31 30.24 -0.68
N PRO A 130 2.93 31.28 -1.25
CA PRO A 130 2.81 32.63 -0.74
C PRO A 130 1.37 33.15 -0.91
N THR A 131 0.89 33.92 0.08
CA THR A 131 -0.50 34.42 0.15
C THR A 131 -0.96 35.12 -1.13
N ASN A 132 -0.08 35.87 -1.81
CA ASN A 132 -0.41 36.55 -3.06
C ASN A 132 -0.76 35.57 -4.19
N GLN A 133 -0.10 34.40 -4.27
CA GLN A 133 -0.45 33.36 -5.25
C GLN A 133 -1.79 32.71 -4.92
N LEU A 134 -2.12 32.54 -3.64
CA LEU A 134 -3.42 32.03 -3.21
C LEU A 134 -4.54 33.03 -3.51
N LEU A 135 -4.32 34.32 -3.25
CA LEU A 135 -5.24 35.42 -3.56
C LEU A 135 -5.52 35.51 -5.07
N GLY A 136 -4.48 35.48 -5.91
CA GLY A 136 -4.66 35.52 -7.37
C GLY A 136 -5.44 34.33 -7.90
N ARG A 137 -5.19 33.11 -7.38
CA ARG A 137 -5.99 31.93 -7.74
C ARG A 137 -7.45 32.07 -7.29
N ALA A 138 -7.69 32.59 -6.09
CA ALA A 138 -9.04 32.81 -5.57
C ALA A 138 -9.81 33.84 -6.41
N GLU A 139 -9.16 34.92 -6.82
CA GLU A 139 -9.78 35.95 -7.67
C GLU A 139 -10.10 35.42 -9.06
N ASN A 140 -9.18 34.66 -9.68
CA ASN A 140 -9.43 34.01 -10.97
C ASN A 140 -10.63 33.04 -10.90
N LEU A 141 -10.77 32.28 -9.81
CA LEU A 141 -11.93 31.40 -9.59
C LEU A 141 -13.23 32.20 -9.47
N ARG A 142 -13.25 33.31 -8.72
CA ARG A 142 -14.43 34.18 -8.58
C ARG A 142 -14.85 34.79 -9.92
N GLN A 143 -13.89 35.24 -10.72
CA GLN A 143 -14.16 35.80 -12.04
C GLN A 143 -14.70 34.74 -13.00
N ALA A 144 -14.12 33.53 -12.99
CA ALA A 144 -14.61 32.42 -13.79
C ALA A 144 -16.07 32.06 -13.47
N THR A 145 -16.42 31.91 -12.18
CA THR A 145 -17.81 31.64 -11.76
C THR A 145 -18.75 32.79 -12.12
N ARG A 146 -18.29 34.05 -12.03
CA ARG A 146 -19.10 35.19 -12.43
C ARG A 146 -19.42 35.18 -13.92
N LEU A 147 -18.43 34.90 -14.76
CA LEU A 147 -18.61 34.78 -16.21
C LEU A 147 -19.51 33.59 -16.57
N GLU A 148 -19.35 32.46 -15.88
CA GLU A 148 -20.20 31.29 -16.02
C GLU A 148 -21.66 31.61 -15.65
N ASN A 149 -21.91 32.27 -14.52
CA ASN A 149 -23.26 32.70 -14.11
C ASN A 149 -23.88 33.72 -15.08
N LEU A 150 -23.06 34.54 -15.74
CA LEU A 150 -23.53 35.46 -16.77
C LEU A 150 -23.84 34.73 -18.09
N ALA A 151 -23.12 33.65 -18.40
CA ALA A 151 -23.34 32.81 -19.56
C ALA A 151 -24.51 31.82 -19.36
N ALA A 152 -24.78 31.44 -18.11
CA ALA A 152 -26.00 30.73 -17.73
C ALA A 152 -27.18 31.69 -17.87
N GLY A 153 -27.90 31.59 -18.99
CA GLY A 153 -29.16 32.31 -19.19
C GLY A 153 -30.17 32.03 -18.06
N PRO A 154 -31.26 32.80 -17.98
CA PRO A 154 -32.28 32.62 -16.94
C PRO A 154 -32.70 31.14 -16.87
N PRO A 155 -32.93 30.59 -15.66
CA PRO A 155 -33.36 29.20 -15.54
C PRO A 155 -34.57 28.98 -16.46
N PRO A 156 -34.63 27.85 -17.18
CA PRO A 156 -35.76 27.59 -18.06
C PRO A 156 -37.05 27.73 -17.24
N PRO A 157 -38.10 28.36 -17.81
CA PRO A 157 -39.35 28.54 -17.09
C PRO A 157 -39.82 27.18 -16.56
N PRO A 158 -40.40 27.13 -15.34
CA PRO A 158 -40.99 25.90 -14.85
C PRO A 158 -41.98 25.38 -15.90
N PRO A 159 -42.04 24.07 -16.16
CA PRO A 159 -42.98 23.53 -17.13
C PRO A 159 -44.39 24.00 -16.78
N PRO A 160 -45.22 24.39 -17.77
CA PRO A 160 -46.57 24.84 -17.48
C PRO A 160 -47.32 23.72 -16.76
N ILE A 161 -47.96 24.04 -15.63
CA ILE A 161 -48.98 23.15 -15.04
C ILE A 161 -50.08 23.09 -16.08
N ARG A 162 -50.09 22.03 -16.89
CA ARG A 162 -51.21 21.74 -17.76
C ARG A 162 -52.33 21.31 -16.83
N ASN A 163 -53.32 22.19 -16.65
CA ASN A 163 -54.62 21.76 -16.17
C ASN A 163 -55.20 20.85 -17.26
N GLU A 164 -54.74 19.60 -17.32
CA GLU A 164 -55.54 18.53 -17.89
C GLU A 164 -56.79 18.48 -17.03
N GLN A 165 -57.81 19.20 -17.47
CA GLN A 165 -59.17 18.80 -17.18
C GLN A 165 -59.21 17.35 -17.66
N LEU A 166 -59.16 16.41 -16.71
CA LEU A 166 -59.30 15.00 -16.98
C LEU A 166 -60.52 14.86 -17.90
N PRO A 167 -60.41 14.23 -19.09
CA PRO A 167 -61.61 13.88 -19.82
C PRO A 167 -62.51 13.14 -18.83
N ALA A 168 -63.75 13.61 -18.70
CA ALA A 168 -64.74 12.95 -17.86
C ALA A 168 -64.72 11.47 -18.25
N GLY A 169 -64.24 10.62 -17.34
CA GLY A 169 -64.37 9.19 -17.51
C GLY A 169 -65.84 8.86 -17.76
N PRO A 170 -66.15 7.81 -18.51
CA PRO A 170 -67.54 7.38 -18.69
C PRO A 170 -68.20 7.24 -17.30
N PRO A 171 -69.52 7.54 -17.19
CA PRO A 171 -70.21 7.56 -15.92
C PRO A 171 -69.96 6.25 -15.16
N LEU A 172 -69.76 6.39 -13.85
CA LEU A 172 -69.62 5.28 -12.92
C LEU A 172 -70.83 4.36 -13.12
N ALA A 173 -70.62 3.18 -13.69
CA ALA A 173 -71.55 2.09 -13.52
C ALA A 173 -71.62 1.80 -12.02
N ASP A 174 -72.84 1.70 -11.47
CA ASP A 174 -73.06 1.43 -10.06
C ASP A 174 -72.24 0.21 -9.61
N PRO A 175 -71.63 0.24 -8.40
CA PRO A 175 -70.90 -0.90 -7.90
C PRO A 175 -71.89 -2.05 -7.67
N VAL A 176 -71.86 -3.04 -8.57
CA VAL A 176 -72.38 -4.36 -8.26
C VAL A 176 -71.51 -4.91 -7.14
N TYR A 177 -72.08 -5.05 -5.95
CA TYR A 177 -71.46 -5.76 -4.83
C TYR A 177 -71.25 -7.23 -5.22
N GLY A 178 -70.08 -7.52 -5.78
CA GLY A 178 -69.56 -8.87 -5.98
C GLY A 178 -68.70 -9.29 -4.78
N ALA A 179 -69.07 -10.40 -4.17
CA ALA A 179 -68.49 -11.03 -2.97
C ALA A 179 -66.94 -11.18 -2.98
N PRO A 180 -66.29 -11.30 -1.81
CA PRO A 180 -64.84 -11.18 -1.69
C PRO A 180 -64.14 -12.42 -2.27
N ARG A 181 -63.16 -12.22 -3.15
CA ARG A 181 -62.20 -13.27 -3.52
C ARG A 181 -60.81 -12.91 -3.00
N HIS A 182 -60.32 -13.78 -2.13
CA HIS A 182 -58.97 -13.78 -1.58
C HIS A 182 -57.91 -13.76 -2.71
N GLY A 183 -56.91 -12.89 -2.59
CA GLY A 183 -55.81 -12.87 -3.56
C GLY A 183 -54.79 -11.76 -3.36
N ARG A 184 -53.85 -11.97 -2.44
CA ARG A 184 -52.48 -11.44 -2.39
C ARG A 184 -52.31 -9.92 -2.60
N GLY A 185 -52.27 -9.18 -1.48
CA GLY A 185 -51.85 -7.78 -1.48
C GLY A 185 -50.43 -7.60 -2.02
N ILE A 186 -50.27 -6.73 -3.01
CA ILE A 186 -49.01 -6.06 -3.30
C ILE A 186 -49.17 -4.64 -2.75
N PHE A 187 -48.48 -4.33 -1.67
CA PHE A 187 -48.30 -2.94 -1.25
C PHE A 187 -47.43 -2.27 -2.30
N ALA A 188 -48.01 -1.45 -3.17
CA ALA A 188 -47.24 -0.47 -3.94
C ALA A 188 -46.87 0.67 -2.98
N ALA A 189 -45.56 0.86 -2.78
CA ALA A 189 -45.05 1.98 -1.99
C ALA A 189 -45.53 3.32 -2.58
N PRO A 190 -45.83 4.34 -1.74
CA PRO A 190 -46.21 5.66 -2.23
C PRO A 190 -45.04 6.28 -2.99
N GLN A 191 -45.21 6.50 -4.30
CA GLN A 191 -44.27 7.27 -5.10
C GLN A 191 -44.37 8.74 -4.71
N GLY A 192 -43.53 9.15 -3.75
CA GLY A 192 -43.21 10.54 -3.47
C GLY A 192 -41.72 10.74 -3.71
N LEU A 193 -41.39 11.81 -4.46
CA LEU A 193 -40.04 12.29 -4.82
C LEU A 193 -39.35 11.52 -5.95
N GLN A 194 -39.75 11.84 -7.19
CA GLN A 194 -38.85 11.77 -8.33
C GLN A 194 -37.94 13.00 -8.30
N PRO A 195 -36.61 12.86 -8.12
CA PRO A 195 -35.69 13.98 -8.28
C PRO A 195 -35.64 14.41 -9.76
N PRO A 196 -35.67 15.72 -10.08
CA PRO A 196 -35.64 16.20 -11.45
C PRO A 196 -34.35 15.75 -12.14
N GLY A 197 -34.50 15.23 -13.36
CA GLY A 197 -33.43 14.60 -14.12
C GLY A 197 -32.25 15.53 -14.44
N ALA A 198 -31.07 14.93 -14.33
CA ALA A 198 -29.89 15.13 -15.17
C ALA A 198 -29.18 16.49 -15.12
N PHE A 199 -28.69 16.87 -13.94
CA PHE A 199 -27.35 17.46 -13.89
C PHE A 199 -26.34 16.33 -14.12
N GLY A 200 -25.50 16.47 -15.14
CA GLY A 200 -24.44 15.51 -15.43
C GLY A 200 -23.60 15.29 -14.18
N SER A 201 -23.43 14.03 -13.79
CA SER A 201 -22.44 13.63 -12.80
C SER A 201 -21.11 14.26 -13.19
N PRO A 202 -20.38 14.97 -12.30
CA PRO A 202 -18.98 15.27 -12.58
C PRO A 202 -18.30 13.90 -12.66
N ASN A 203 -17.97 13.51 -13.88
CA ASN A 203 -17.28 12.27 -14.17
C ASN A 203 -15.94 12.33 -13.44
N LEU A 204 -15.85 11.69 -12.27
CA LEU A 204 -14.65 11.63 -11.45
C LEU A 204 -13.59 10.67 -12.03
N TYR A 205 -13.80 10.24 -13.28
CA TYR A 205 -12.82 9.48 -14.05
C TYR A 205 -12.84 9.95 -15.51
N GLN A 206 -12.17 11.07 -15.77
CA GLN A 206 -11.77 11.41 -17.12
C GLN A 206 -10.50 10.59 -17.42
N PRO A 207 -10.48 9.66 -18.40
CA PRO A 207 -9.23 9.09 -18.84
C PRO A 207 -8.32 10.23 -19.32
N PRO A 208 -6.99 10.14 -19.12
CA PRO A 208 -6.09 11.22 -19.50
C PRO A 208 -6.36 11.59 -20.95
N GLN A 209 -6.64 12.86 -21.20
CA GLN A 209 -6.73 13.35 -22.58
C GLN A 209 -5.42 12.99 -23.25
N THR A 210 -5.50 12.26 -24.37
CA THR A 210 -4.35 12.06 -25.24
C THR A 210 -3.94 13.44 -25.70
N LEU A 211 -2.87 13.96 -25.09
CA LEU A 211 -2.17 15.14 -25.56
C LEU A 211 -1.98 14.99 -27.08
N PRO A 212 -2.19 16.04 -27.89
CA PRO A 212 -1.67 16.02 -29.26
C PRO A 212 -0.18 15.67 -29.15
N PRO A 213 0.39 14.86 -30.07
CA PRO A 213 1.78 14.47 -29.98
C PRO A 213 2.61 15.75 -29.89
N ALA A 214 3.15 15.99 -28.70
CA ALA A 214 4.16 17.00 -28.52
C ALA A 214 5.28 16.57 -29.45
N THR A 215 5.51 17.35 -30.51
CA THR A 215 6.79 17.32 -31.19
C THR A 215 7.80 17.77 -30.14
N TYR A 216 8.34 16.81 -29.40
CA TYR A 216 9.42 17.05 -28.47
C TYR A 216 10.60 17.55 -29.30
N ALA A 217 10.85 18.85 -29.25
CA ALA A 217 12.17 19.35 -29.58
C ALA A 217 13.13 18.75 -28.53
N PRO A 218 14.17 18.01 -28.95
CA PRO A 218 15.11 17.41 -28.01
C PRO A 218 15.81 18.51 -27.19
N PRO A 219 16.16 18.25 -25.92
CA PRO A 219 16.90 19.21 -25.11
C PRO A 219 18.25 19.53 -25.76
N GLN A 220 18.58 20.82 -25.82
CA GLN A 220 19.75 21.38 -26.55
C GLN A 220 21.12 21.01 -25.97
N TRP A 221 21.16 20.09 -25.00
CA TRP A 221 22.38 19.62 -24.34
C TRP A 221 22.79 18.20 -24.74
N LEU A 222 22.07 17.55 -25.66
CA LEU A 222 22.58 16.34 -26.31
C LEU A 222 23.55 16.71 -27.44
N PRO A 223 24.81 16.25 -27.43
CA PRO A 223 25.64 16.32 -28.62
C PRO A 223 24.98 15.46 -29.72
N SER A 224 24.93 16.00 -30.94
CA SER A 224 24.46 15.26 -32.13
C SER A 224 25.15 13.89 -32.18
N PRO A 225 24.41 12.79 -32.44
CA PRO A 225 25.05 11.53 -32.72
C PRO A 225 25.93 11.71 -33.96
N GLY A 226 27.25 11.60 -33.76
CA GLY A 226 28.22 11.63 -34.85
C GLY A 226 28.00 10.47 -35.82
N PRO A 227 28.53 10.56 -37.05
CA PRO A 227 28.40 9.49 -38.03
C PRO A 227 28.91 8.16 -37.47
N LEU A 228 28.14 7.09 -37.67
CA LEU A 228 28.57 5.74 -37.34
C LEU A 228 29.88 5.40 -38.09
N PRO A 229 30.88 4.78 -37.45
CA PRO A 229 32.08 4.36 -38.14
C PRO A 229 31.72 3.29 -39.19
N PRO A 230 32.40 3.29 -40.36
CA PRO A 230 32.15 2.30 -41.40
C PRO A 230 32.41 0.89 -40.87
N ARG A 231 31.49 -0.04 -41.14
CA ARG A 231 31.74 -1.48 -40.94
C ARG A 231 32.98 -1.86 -41.73
N GLY A 232 34.04 -2.23 -41.03
CA GLY A 232 35.23 -2.79 -41.66
C GLY A 232 34.91 -4.09 -42.42
N PRO A 233 35.62 -4.38 -43.52
CA PRO A 233 35.50 -5.65 -44.22
C PRO A 233 36.11 -6.78 -43.39
N GLN A 234 35.46 -7.95 -43.43
CA GLN A 234 36.09 -9.23 -43.11
C GLN A 234 37.03 -9.64 -44.24
#